data_AF-A0AAV7JHW5-F1
#
_entry.id   AF-A0AAV7JHW5-F1
#
_cell.length_a   1.000
_cell.length_b   1.000
_cell.length_c   1.000
_cell.angle_alpha   90.00
_cell.angle_beta   90.00
_cell.angle_gamma   90.00
#
_symmetry.space_group_name_H-M   'P 1'
#
loop_
_entity.id
_entity.type
_entity.pdbx_description
1 polymer ?
#
loop_
_entity_poly.entity_id
_entity_poly.type
_entity_poly.pdbx_seq_one_letter_code
_entity_poly.pdbx_strand_id
1 'polypeptide(L)'
;MEKTGMKIDQPSSDGGTTSTGKVARNCFLDKNQFLYWVCSLIPTEYHENIKVIHTNLSVCLRIHNSDREINTERLDILCKDTYEYIVIRFPWANISPTLHKLLAHSSELIRTCNNSHGLKVFSEEAVEVSNKLV
;
A
#
# COMPACT_ATOMS: atom_id res chain seq x y z
N MET A 1 -3.94 13.07 -17.80
CA MET A 1 -4.16 11.67 -18.24
C MET A 1 -2.97 11.06 -19.00
N GLU A 2 -2.03 11.85 -19.55
CA GLU A 2 -1.02 11.32 -20.48
C GLU A 2 0.22 10.61 -19.89
N LYS A 3 0.64 10.84 -18.63
CA LYS A 3 1.92 10.30 -18.14
C LYS A 3 1.88 8.90 -17.52
N THR A 4 0.75 8.49 -16.95
CA THR A 4 0.63 7.19 -16.26
C THR A 4 -0.33 6.22 -16.93
N GLY A 5 -1.14 6.68 -17.89
CA GLY A 5 -2.20 5.88 -18.52
C GLY A 5 -3.33 5.45 -17.58
N MET A 6 -3.40 6.00 -16.36
CA MET A 6 -4.37 5.62 -15.33
C MET A 6 -5.37 6.74 -15.05
N LYS A 7 -6.63 6.36 -14.84
CA LYS A 7 -7.67 7.24 -14.26
C LYS A 7 -7.62 7.10 -12.75
N ILE A 8 -7.04 8.07 -12.06
CA ILE A 8 -6.87 8.06 -10.61
C ILE A 8 -7.86 9.07 -10.02
N ASP A 9 -8.55 8.67 -8.95
CA ASP A 9 -9.43 9.53 -8.15
C ASP A 9 -10.54 10.27 -8.94
N GLN A 10 -11.12 9.61 -9.94
CA GLN A 10 -12.30 10.11 -10.66
C GLN A 10 -13.56 9.47 -10.10
N PRO A 11 -14.70 10.17 -10.01
CA PRO A 11 -15.95 9.56 -9.57
C PRO A 11 -16.37 8.43 -10.53
N SER A 12 -16.79 7.31 -9.96
CA SER A 12 -17.38 6.19 -10.70
C SER A 12 -18.90 6.32 -10.76
N SER A 13 -19.53 5.80 -11.82
CA SER A 13 -20.99 5.77 -11.97
C SER A 13 -21.69 4.94 -10.89
N ASP A 14 -20.98 3.96 -10.34
CA ASP A 14 -21.53 2.96 -9.40
C ASP A 14 -21.21 3.30 -7.93
N GLY A 15 -20.80 4.54 -7.66
CA GLY A 15 -20.31 5.00 -6.36
C GLY A 15 -18.80 4.80 -6.18
N GLY A 16 -18.17 5.63 -5.34
CA GLY A 16 -16.73 5.59 -5.09
C GLY A 16 -15.89 6.27 -6.18
N THR A 17 -14.60 5.88 -6.26
CA THR A 17 -13.64 6.47 -7.21
C THR A 17 -13.00 5.41 -8.11
N THR A 18 -12.38 5.84 -9.20
CA THR A 18 -11.65 4.96 -10.14
C THR A 18 -10.39 4.33 -9.54
N SER A 19 -10.08 4.60 -8.27
CA SER A 19 -8.94 4.04 -7.51
C SER A 19 -9.18 2.58 -7.10
N THR A 20 -9.41 1.72 -8.10
CA THR A 20 -9.65 0.28 -7.93
C THR A 20 -8.37 -0.48 -7.54
N GLY A 21 -8.50 -1.74 -7.10
CA GLY A 21 -7.35 -2.61 -6.84
C GLY A 21 -6.40 -2.77 -8.04
N LYS A 22 -6.88 -2.67 -9.29
CA LYS A 22 -6.00 -2.66 -10.47
C LYS A 22 -5.13 -1.40 -10.54
N VAL A 23 -5.72 -0.23 -10.26
CA VAL A 23 -4.98 1.04 -10.20
C VAL A 23 -3.99 1.01 -9.05
N ALA A 24 -4.38 0.54 -7.86
CA ALA A 24 -3.49 0.39 -6.72
C ALA A 24 -2.27 -0.49 -7.04
N ARG A 25 -2.48 -1.70 -7.59
CA ARG A 25 -1.37 -2.57 -8.03
C ARG A 25 -0.45 -1.84 -9.00
N ASN A 26 -1.04 -1.15 -9.99
CA ASN A 26 -0.26 -0.38 -10.95
C ASN A 26 0.53 0.76 -10.33
N CYS A 27 0.08 1.37 -9.23
CA CYS A 27 0.81 2.42 -8.51
C CYS A 27 2.00 1.90 -7.69
N PHE A 28 2.02 0.63 -7.30
CA PHE A 28 3.09 0.03 -6.49
C PHE A 28 4.04 -0.91 -7.27
N LEU A 29 3.87 -1.06 -8.58
CA LEU A 29 4.81 -1.79 -9.45
C LEU A 29 6.14 -1.04 -9.63
N ASP A 30 7.28 -1.70 -9.39
CA ASP A 30 8.63 -1.12 -9.54
C ASP A 30 8.90 -0.47 -10.91
N LYS A 31 8.23 -0.94 -11.98
CA LYS A 31 8.45 -0.48 -13.36
C LYS A 31 7.46 0.60 -13.83
N ASN A 32 6.62 1.13 -12.94
CA ASN A 32 5.64 2.14 -13.31
C ASN A 32 6.25 3.56 -13.32
N GLN A 33 5.61 4.49 -14.04
CA GLN A 33 5.94 5.91 -13.98
C GLN A 33 5.19 6.65 -12.86
N PHE A 34 4.46 5.94 -11.99
CA PHE A 34 3.61 6.56 -10.99
C PHE A 34 4.42 7.36 -9.98
N LEU A 35 5.49 6.79 -9.43
CA LEU A 35 6.33 7.50 -8.47
C LEU A 35 7.00 8.73 -9.08
N TYR A 36 7.49 8.60 -10.33
CA TYR A 36 8.03 9.73 -11.09
C TYR A 36 6.99 10.84 -11.30
N TRP A 37 5.76 10.45 -11.66
CA TRP A 37 4.66 11.39 -11.82
C TRP A 37 4.30 12.08 -10.50
N VAL A 38 4.20 11.36 -9.38
CA VAL A 38 3.97 11.95 -8.05
C VAL A 38 5.07 12.94 -7.70
N CYS A 39 6.35 12.56 -7.89
CA CYS A 39 7.47 13.48 -7.66
C CYS A 39 7.38 14.75 -8.53
N SER A 40 6.86 14.66 -9.76
CA SER A 40 6.68 15.85 -10.62
C SER A 40 5.62 16.84 -10.13
N LEU A 41 4.77 16.43 -9.18
CA LEU A 41 3.69 17.26 -8.62
C LEU A 41 4.05 17.91 -7.28
N ILE A 42 5.18 17.55 -6.68
CA ILE A 42 5.57 17.99 -5.33
C ILE A 42 6.96 18.65 -5.33
N PRO A 43 7.26 19.51 -4.34
CA PRO A 43 8.59 20.08 -4.16
C PRO A 43 9.70 19.02 -4.07
N THR A 44 10.87 19.35 -4.64
CA THR A 44 12.03 18.43 -4.74
C THR A 44 12.56 17.94 -3.39
N GLU A 45 12.41 18.75 -2.35
CA GLU A 45 12.80 18.41 -0.97
C GLU A 45 12.05 17.20 -0.40
N TYR A 46 10.86 16.87 -0.94
CA TYR A 46 10.07 15.72 -0.50
C TYR A 46 10.31 14.46 -1.35
N HIS A 47 11.07 14.54 -2.44
CA HIS A 47 11.19 13.44 -3.40
C HIS A 47 11.75 12.18 -2.76
N GLU A 48 12.87 12.29 -2.04
CA GLU A 48 13.48 11.14 -1.38
C GLU A 48 12.58 10.56 -0.28
N ASN A 49 11.93 11.42 0.50
CA ASN A 49 11.01 10.97 1.55
C ASN A 49 9.84 10.14 0.96
N ILE A 50 9.25 10.62 -0.14
CA ILE A 50 8.15 9.92 -0.81
C ILE A 50 8.62 8.61 -1.46
N LYS A 51 9.82 8.57 -2.04
CA LYS A 51 10.40 7.32 -2.58
C LYS A 51 10.60 6.27 -1.50
N VAL A 52 11.13 6.65 -0.34
CA VAL A 52 11.32 5.74 0.80
C VAL A 52 9.98 5.20 1.29
N ILE A 53 9.01 6.09 1.54
CA ILE A 53 7.67 5.69 1.99
C ILE A 53 7.00 4.76 0.97
N HIS A 54 7.02 5.12 -0.31
CA HIS A 54 6.43 4.31 -1.39
C HIS A 54 7.06 2.91 -1.46
N THR A 55 8.39 2.83 -1.37
CA THR A 55 9.13 1.56 -1.39
C THR A 55 8.76 0.69 -0.21
N ASN A 56 8.77 1.24 1.00
CA ASN A 56 8.44 0.47 2.21
C ASN A 56 6.99 -0.02 2.18
N LEU A 57 6.05 0.83 1.77
CA LEU A 57 4.64 0.44 1.62
C LEU A 57 4.47 -0.63 0.55
N SER A 58 5.20 -0.55 -0.57
CA SER A 58 5.19 -1.61 -1.60
C SER A 58 5.60 -2.95 -1.02
N VAL A 59 6.68 -2.99 -0.22
CA VAL A 59 7.14 -4.21 0.44
C VAL A 59 6.10 -4.74 1.43
N CYS A 60 5.57 -3.88 2.31
CA CYS A 60 4.54 -4.28 3.29
C CYS A 60 3.28 -4.85 2.60
N LEU A 61 2.79 -4.20 1.55
CA LEU A 61 1.62 -4.65 0.80
C LEU A 61 1.88 -5.98 0.07
N ARG A 62 3.09 -6.19 -0.46
CA ARG A 62 3.47 -7.48 -1.09
C ARG A 62 3.57 -8.61 -0.07
N ILE A 63 4.05 -8.33 1.14
CA ILE A 63 4.08 -9.30 2.24
C ILE A 63 2.65 -9.69 2.64
N HIS A 64 1.77 -8.70 2.81
CA HIS A 64 0.34 -8.91 3.08
C HIS A 64 -0.31 -9.77 2.02
N ASN A 65 -0.09 -9.46 0.75
CA ASN A 65 -0.65 -10.19 -0.38
C ASN A 65 0.19 -11.40 -0.82
N SER A 66 0.89 -12.04 0.13
CA SER A 66 1.62 -13.29 -0.10
C SER A 66 1.04 -14.43 0.71
N ASP A 67 1.41 -15.64 0.33
CA ASP A 67 1.14 -16.91 1.02
C ASP A 67 2.44 -17.53 1.58
N ARG A 68 3.51 -16.73 1.65
CA ARG A 68 4.84 -17.18 2.06
C ARG A 68 5.03 -17.01 3.55
N GLU A 69 5.92 -17.82 4.12
CA GLU A 69 6.44 -17.60 5.47
C GLU A 69 7.25 -16.29 5.51
N ILE A 70 7.00 -15.51 6.56
CA ILE A 70 7.49 -14.15 6.77
C ILE A 70 8.29 -14.10 8.06
N ASN A 71 9.46 -13.47 8.03
CA ASN A 71 10.14 -13.07 9.24
C ASN A 71 9.40 -11.88 9.87
N THR A 72 8.57 -12.17 10.88
CA THR A 72 7.68 -11.17 11.51
C THR A 72 8.43 -10.11 12.29
N GLU A 73 9.65 -10.39 12.77
CA GLU A 73 10.49 -9.42 13.48
C GLU A 73 11.02 -8.36 12.52
N ARG A 74 11.52 -8.78 11.35
CA ARG A 74 11.95 -7.85 10.30
C ARG A 74 10.79 -7.02 9.75
N LEU A 75 9.61 -7.62 9.61
CA LEU A 75 8.40 -6.89 9.23
C LEU A 75 8.02 -5.84 10.29
N ASP A 76 8.11 -6.19 11.57
CA ASP A 76 7.83 -5.26 12.67
C ASP A 76 8.72 -4.03 12.64
N ILE A 77 10.03 -4.24 12.45
CA ILE A 77 11.01 -3.16 12.29
C ILE A 77 10.66 -2.29 11.08
N LEU A 78 10.48 -2.89 9.90
CA LEU A 78 10.13 -2.15 8.69
C LEU A 78 8.88 -1.29 8.87
N CYS A 79 7.83 -1.85 9.47
CA CYS A 79 6.58 -1.14 9.68
C CYS A 79 6.71 0.01 10.70
N LYS A 80 7.39 -0.22 11.82
CA LYS A 80 7.63 0.81 12.85
C LYS A 80 8.50 1.94 12.33
N ASP A 81 9.62 1.60 11.68
CA ASP A 81 10.52 2.59 11.08
C ASP A 81 9.78 3.42 10.03
N THR A 82 8.94 2.80 9.21
CA THR A 82 8.12 3.52 8.22
C THR A 82 7.10 4.44 8.88
N TYR A 83 6.45 3.99 9.95
CA TYR A 83 5.48 4.79 10.70
C TYR A 83 6.15 6.02 11.32
N GLU A 84 7.27 5.81 12.03
CA GLU A 84 8.06 6.87 12.65
C GLU A 84 8.58 7.86 11.60
N TYR A 85 9.07 7.34 10.46
CA TYR A 85 9.55 8.17 9.36
C TYR A 85 8.45 9.10 8.81
N ILE A 86 7.23 8.60 8.66
CA ILE A 86 6.08 9.42 8.22
C ILE A 86 5.77 10.51 9.25
N VAL A 87 5.65 10.15 10.54
CA VAL A 87 5.28 11.09 11.61
C VAL A 87 6.33 12.20 11.76
N ILE A 88 7.62 11.86 11.67
CA ILE A 88 8.71 12.83 11.81
C ILE A 88 8.82 13.75 10.59
N ARG A 89 8.71 13.20 9.37
CA ARG A 89 8.93 13.97 8.12
C ARG A 89 7.68 14.73 7.67
N PHE A 90 6.51 14.26 8.05
CA PHE A 90 5.21 14.81 7.67
C PHE A 90 4.30 14.93 8.89
N PRO A 91 4.65 15.74 9.92
CA PRO A 91 3.89 15.83 11.16
C PRO A 91 2.47 16.41 10.96
N TRP A 92 2.24 17.08 9.84
CA TRP A 92 0.94 17.60 9.42
C TRP A 92 0.04 16.54 8.75
N ALA A 93 0.59 15.40 8.34
CA ALA A 93 -0.14 14.38 7.62
C ALA A 93 -0.90 13.46 8.59
N ASN A 94 -2.21 13.38 8.40
CA ASN A 94 -3.03 12.42 9.15
C ASN A 94 -2.79 10.99 8.65
N ILE A 95 -2.47 10.08 9.56
CA ILE A 95 -2.36 8.65 9.26
C ILE A 95 -3.77 8.07 9.20
N SER A 96 -4.15 7.53 8.03
CA SER A 96 -5.45 6.88 7.89
C SER A 96 -5.56 5.64 8.76
N PRO A 97 -6.76 5.26 9.23
CA PRO A 97 -6.94 4.05 10.03
C PRO A 97 -6.41 2.78 9.35
N THR A 98 -6.51 2.69 8.02
CA THR A 98 -5.97 1.57 7.23
C THR A 98 -4.44 1.55 7.26
N LEU A 99 -3.79 2.71 7.08
CA LEU A 99 -2.34 2.81 7.13
C LEU A 99 -1.81 2.54 8.55
N HIS A 100 -2.51 3.02 9.58
CA HIS A 100 -2.19 2.71 10.96
C HIS A 100 -2.30 1.21 11.22
N LYS A 101 -3.40 0.55 10.84
CA LYS A 101 -3.53 -0.91 10.98
C LYS A 101 -2.43 -1.67 10.25
N LEU A 102 -2.09 -1.23 9.03
CA LEU A 102 -1.01 -1.83 8.24
C LEU A 102 0.36 -1.68 8.92
N LEU A 103 0.69 -0.53 9.51
CA LEU A 103 2.03 -0.32 10.07
C LEU A 103 2.12 -0.72 11.56
N ALA A 104 1.03 -0.65 12.32
CA ALA A 104 1.05 -0.94 13.76
C ALA A 104 0.75 -2.39 14.11
N HIS A 105 -0.05 -3.11 13.29
CA HIS A 105 -0.60 -4.42 13.69
C HIS A 105 -0.21 -5.58 12.77
N SER A 106 0.42 -5.32 11.63
CA SER A 106 0.68 -6.37 10.63
C SER A 106 1.60 -7.48 11.10
N SER A 107 2.67 -7.13 11.83
CA SER A 107 3.64 -8.10 12.34
C SER A 107 2.98 -9.08 13.31
N GLU A 108 2.18 -8.55 14.24
CA GLU A 108 1.43 -9.34 15.21
C GLU A 108 0.36 -10.18 14.52
N LEU A 109 -0.44 -9.58 13.64
CA LEU A 109 -1.52 -10.28 12.92
C LEU A 109 -0.98 -11.47 12.11
N ILE A 110 0.11 -11.28 11.36
CA ILE A 110 0.73 -12.37 10.59
C ILE A 110 1.30 -13.44 11.53
N ARG A 111 1.97 -13.03 12.61
CA ARG A 111 2.57 -13.96 13.58
C ARG A 111 1.52 -14.82 14.29
N THR A 112 0.45 -14.23 14.80
CA THR A 112 -0.49 -14.88 15.70
C THR A 112 -1.68 -15.49 14.97
N CYS A 113 -2.19 -14.85 13.92
CA CYS A 113 -3.40 -15.29 13.23
C CYS A 113 -3.14 -16.16 12.00
N ASN A 114 -1.90 -16.20 11.49
CA ASN A 114 -1.56 -16.99 10.31
C ASN A 114 -0.22 -17.72 10.39
N ASN A 115 0.26 -18.06 11.60
CA ASN A 115 1.49 -18.82 11.81
C ASN A 115 2.69 -18.27 11.00
N SER A 116 2.87 -16.95 11.03
CA SER A 116 3.91 -16.23 10.29
C SER A 116 3.81 -16.30 8.76
N HIS A 117 2.66 -16.66 8.18
CA HIS A 117 2.44 -16.61 6.73
C HIS A 117 1.69 -15.34 6.32
N GLY A 118 1.96 -14.83 5.11
CA GLY A 118 1.25 -13.68 4.55
C GLY A 118 -0.27 -13.90 4.47
N LEU A 119 -1.04 -12.81 4.39
CA LEU A 119 -2.50 -12.83 4.62
C LEU A 119 -3.34 -13.04 3.35
N LYS A 120 -2.74 -13.44 2.23
CA LYS A 120 -3.44 -13.58 0.94
C LYS A 120 -4.68 -14.48 1.02
N VAL A 121 -4.64 -15.52 1.84
CA VAL A 121 -5.75 -16.48 2.02
C VAL A 121 -7.01 -15.87 2.66
N PHE A 122 -6.86 -14.73 3.35
CA PHE A 122 -7.96 -14.00 3.98
C PHE A 122 -8.47 -12.83 3.13
N SER A 123 -8.05 -12.76 1.86
CA SER A 123 -8.43 -11.68 0.96
C SER A 123 -9.89 -11.79 0.49
N GLU A 124 -10.61 -10.67 0.48
CA GLU A 124 -11.97 -10.57 -0.06
C GLU A 124 -11.99 -10.48 -1.61
N GLU A 125 -10.84 -10.32 -2.27
CA GLU A 125 -10.75 -10.10 -3.73
C GLU A 125 -11.42 -11.23 -4.54
N ALA A 126 -11.37 -12.47 -4.06
CA ALA A 126 -12.00 -13.61 -4.73
C ALA A 126 -13.53 -13.52 -4.71
N VAL A 127 -14.10 -13.06 -3.60
CA VAL A 127 -15.55 -12.85 -3.44
C VAL A 127 -16.00 -11.68 -4.32
N GLU A 128 -15.24 -10.58 -4.35
CA GLU A 128 -15.53 -9.44 -5.23
C GLU A 128 -15.52 -9.81 -6.73
N VAL A 129 -14.58 -10.66 -7.16
CA VAL A 129 -14.54 -11.15 -8.54
C VAL A 129 -15.73 -12.04 -8.84
N SER A 130 -16.20 -12.83 -7.88
CA SER A 130 -17.36 -13.71 -8.05
C SER A 130 -18.64 -12.92 -8.34
N ASN A 131 -18.78 -11.71 -7.79
CA ASN A 131 -19.90 -10.81 -8.08
C ASN A 131 -19.93 -10.29 -9.53
N LYS A 132 -18.87 -10.52 -10.33
CA LYS A 132 -18.82 -10.16 -11.77
C LYS A 132 -19.22 -11.32 -12.69
N LEU A 133 -19.36 -12.53 -12.12
CA LEU A 133 -19.74 -13.75 -12.83
C LEU A 133 -21.26 -14.01 -12.77
N VAL A 134 -21.96 -13.31 -11.88
CA VAL A 134 -23.42 -13.26 -11.75
C VAL A 134 -23.96 -12.15 -12.63
#